data_AF-A0A2E2VKS1-F1
#
_entry.id   AF-A0A2E2VKS1-F1
#
_cell.length_a   1.000
_cell.length_b   1.000
_cell.length_c   1.000
_cell.angle_alpha   90.00
_cell.angle_beta   90.00
_cell.angle_gamma   90.00
#
_symmetry.space_group_name_H-M   'P 1'
#
loop_
_entity.id
_entity.type
_entity.pdbx_description
1 polymer ?
#
loop_
_entity_poly.entity_id
_entity_poly.type
_entity_poly.pdbx_seq_one_letter_code
_entity_poly.pdbx_strand_id
1 'polypeptide(L)'
;MVDLTPEAATDICMNQCRAMCCRGPLILRLSGDESSRFEEQAMALGLTVKVDAAPGGGGWVKFAEHTGERCPMLEDTTSACRIYQDRPQRCRIFPERPTPGCAISGLEEPTTD
;
A
#
# COMPACT_ATOMS: atom_id res chain seq x y z
N MET A 1 -18.22 9.48 -1.73
CA MET A 1 -16.83 9.25 -1.30
C MET A 1 -16.27 10.61 -0.94
N VAL A 2 -15.72 10.78 0.27
CA VAL A 2 -15.09 12.04 0.66
C VAL A 2 -13.77 12.12 -0.10
N ASP A 3 -13.62 13.12 -0.97
CA ASP A 3 -12.33 13.41 -1.60
C ASP A 3 -11.39 14.01 -0.53
N LEU A 4 -10.48 13.19 -0.03
CA LEU A 4 -9.45 13.60 0.91
C LEU A 4 -8.31 14.31 0.18
N THR A 5 -7.74 15.36 0.78
CA THR A 5 -6.48 15.92 0.28
C THR A 5 -5.34 14.90 0.45
N PRO A 6 -4.24 15.00 -0.32
CA PRO A 6 -3.09 14.12 -0.16
C PRO A 6 -2.54 14.10 1.26
N GLU A 7 -2.51 15.23 1.96
CA GLU A 7 -2.05 15.35 3.34
C GLU A 7 -2.99 14.62 4.30
N ALA A 8 -4.31 14.80 4.15
CA ALA A 8 -5.30 14.12 4.98
C ALA A 8 -5.27 12.60 4.76
N ALA A 9 -5.16 12.16 3.51
CA ALA A 9 -5.02 10.74 3.18
C ALA A 9 -3.70 10.16 3.70
N THR A 10 -2.63 10.96 3.76
CA THR A 10 -1.32 10.56 4.30
C THR A 10 -1.40 10.37 5.80
N ASP A 11 -1.96 11.35 6.51
CA ASP A 11 -2.14 11.30 7.96
C ASP A 11 -2.95 10.07 8.38
N ILE A 12 -4.10 9.84 7.74
CA ILE A 12 -4.92 8.69 8.09
C ILE A 12 -4.18 7.37 7.79
N CYS A 13 -3.48 7.27 6.66
CA CYS A 13 -2.73 6.05 6.33
C CYS A 13 -1.62 5.75 7.34
N MET A 14 -0.79 6.74 7.66
CA MET A 14 0.41 6.58 8.49
C MET A 14 0.07 6.54 9.99
N ASN A 15 -0.76 7.48 10.45
CA ASN A 15 -0.97 7.70 11.87
C ASN A 15 -2.18 6.94 12.43
N GLN A 16 -3.24 6.80 11.64
CA GLN A 16 -4.47 6.14 12.12
C GLN A 16 -4.49 4.66 11.71
N CYS A 17 -4.34 4.36 10.42
CA CYS A 17 -4.34 3.00 9.88
C CYS A 17 -3.01 2.26 10.07
N ARG A 18 -1.93 2.94 10.51
CA ARG A 18 -0.59 2.36 10.72
C ARG A 18 -0.07 1.53 9.54
N ALA A 19 -0.44 1.94 8.33
CA ALA A 19 -0.17 1.26 7.07
C ALA A 19 -0.55 -0.24 7.08
N MET A 20 -1.67 -0.62 7.69
CA MET A 20 -2.10 -2.03 7.77
C MET A 20 -2.23 -2.71 6.39
N CYS A 21 -2.63 -1.98 5.35
CA CYS A 21 -2.70 -2.51 3.98
C CYS A 21 -1.32 -2.79 3.35
N CYS A 22 -0.24 -2.37 3.99
CA CYS A 22 1.13 -2.64 3.56
C CYS A 22 1.79 -3.77 4.37
N ARG A 23 1.08 -4.41 5.29
CA ARG A 23 1.62 -5.38 6.26
C ARG A 23 0.92 -6.74 6.13
N GLY A 24 1.66 -7.81 6.41
CA GLY A 24 1.22 -9.18 6.28
C GLY A 24 1.44 -9.76 4.87
N PRO A 25 1.10 -11.05 4.66
CA PRO A 25 1.38 -11.79 3.43
C PRO A 25 0.43 -11.44 2.28
N LEU A 26 0.24 -10.14 2.03
CA LEU A 26 -0.58 -9.62 0.95
C LEU A 26 0.14 -9.67 -0.40
N ILE A 27 -0.62 -9.56 -1.48
CA ILE A 27 -0.11 -9.47 -2.85
C ILE A 27 -0.60 -8.17 -3.45
N LEU A 28 0.33 -7.28 -3.83
CA LEU A 28 0.03 -6.09 -4.60
C LEU A 28 0.11 -6.42 -6.09
N ARG A 29 -0.98 -6.18 -6.81
CA ARG A 29 -1.02 -6.26 -8.27
C ARG A 29 -0.70 -4.91 -8.88
N LEU A 30 0.29 -4.91 -9.77
CA LEU A 30 0.71 -3.78 -10.60
C LEU A 30 0.20 -3.99 -12.03
N SER A 31 -0.20 -2.91 -12.70
CA SER A 31 -0.40 -2.90 -14.15
C SER A 31 0.94 -2.93 -14.90
N GLY A 32 0.89 -3.04 -16.24
CA GLY A 32 2.07 -3.15 -17.11
C GLY A 32 3.14 -2.11 -16.80
N ASP A 33 2.80 -0.83 -16.95
CA ASP A 33 3.73 0.29 -16.75
C ASP A 33 4.10 0.50 -15.27
N GLU A 34 3.25 0.06 -14.34
CA GLU A 34 3.49 0.20 -12.91
C GLU A 34 4.59 -0.74 -12.42
N SER A 35 4.76 -1.93 -13.01
CA SER A 35 5.83 -2.85 -12.64
C SER A 35 7.20 -2.18 -12.75
N SER A 36 7.52 -1.64 -13.93
CA SER A 36 8.82 -1.02 -14.18
C SER A 36 9.02 0.24 -13.33
N ARG A 37 7.99 1.08 -13.20
CA ARG A 37 8.06 2.29 -12.35
C ARG A 37 8.29 1.94 -10.87
N PHE A 38 7.64 0.88 -10.37
CA PHE A 38 7.80 0.44 -8.99
C PHE A 38 9.22 -0.07 -8.74
N GLU A 39 9.81 -0.80 -9.69
CA GLU A 39 11.20 -1.25 -9.63
C GLU A 39 12.18 -0.08 -9.69
N GLU A 40 11.97 0.87 -10.59
CA GLU A 40 12.80 2.09 -10.72
C GLU A 40 12.81 2.91 -9.43
N GLN A 41 11.63 3.08 -8.81
CA GLN A 41 11.51 3.78 -7.52
C GLN A 41 12.18 3.03 -6.38
N ALA A 42 12.06 1.70 -6.34
CA ALA A 42 12.73 0.89 -5.34
C ALA A 42 14.24 1.05 -5.46
N MET A 43 14.76 0.94 -6.68
CA MET A 43 16.18 1.12 -6.98
C MET A 43 16.67 2.52 -6.61
N ALA A 44 15.91 3.58 -6.93
CA ALA A 44 16.24 4.96 -6.55
C ALA A 44 16.30 5.16 -5.02
N LEU A 45 15.53 4.37 -4.26
CA LEU A 45 15.54 4.35 -2.80
C LEU A 45 16.56 3.36 -2.21
N GLY A 46 17.32 2.64 -3.03
CA GLY A 46 18.25 1.61 -2.58
C GLY A 46 17.58 0.36 -2.00
N LEU A 47 16.34 0.07 -2.42
CA LEU A 47 15.53 -1.04 -1.94
C LEU A 47 15.55 -2.20 -2.93
N THR A 48 15.70 -3.41 -2.41
CA THR A 48 15.51 -4.63 -3.19
C THR A 48 14.04 -4.98 -3.24
N VAL A 49 13.49 -5.04 -4.46
CA VAL A 49 12.13 -5.51 -4.73
C VAL A 49 12.17 -6.71 -5.65
N LYS A 50 11.17 -7.58 -5.52
CA LYS A 50 10.92 -8.71 -6.39
C LYS A 50 9.53 -8.51 -6.97
N VAL A 51 9.48 -8.40 -8.30
CA VAL A 51 8.23 -8.31 -9.04
C VAL A 51 8.13 -9.54 -9.93
N ASP A 52 7.18 -10.42 -9.62
CA ASP A 52 6.89 -11.57 -10.47
C ASP A 52 5.97 -11.14 -11.62
N ALA A 53 6.18 -11.65 -12.83
CA ALA A 53 5.28 -11.38 -13.95
C ALA A 53 3.86 -11.92 -13.66
N ALA A 54 2.85 -11.07 -13.83
CA ALA A 54 1.45 -11.47 -13.63
C ALA A 54 0.84 -12.06 -14.92
N PRO A 55 -0.02 -13.09 -14.82
CA PRO A 55 -0.83 -13.54 -15.96
C PRO A 55 -1.69 -12.39 -16.50
N GLY A 56 -1.60 -12.13 -17.80
CA GLY A 56 -2.30 -11.02 -18.45
C GLY A 56 -1.56 -9.68 -18.42
N GLY A 57 -0.28 -9.65 -18.01
CA GLY A 57 0.57 -8.47 -18.02
C GLY A 57 0.63 -7.75 -16.66
N GLY A 58 1.64 -6.89 -16.51
CA GLY A 58 1.96 -6.26 -15.23
C GLY A 58 2.74 -7.18 -14.30
N GLY A 59 2.57 -6.99 -12.99
CA GLY A 59 3.42 -7.65 -12.00
C GLY A 59 2.74 -7.88 -10.66
N TRP A 60 3.30 -8.81 -9.89
CA TRP A 60 2.91 -9.12 -8.53
C TRP A 60 4.07 -8.85 -7.59
N VAL A 61 3.79 -8.09 -6.55
CA VAL A 61 4.69 -7.93 -5.40
C VAL A 61 4.09 -8.70 -4.24
N LYS A 62 4.73 -9.81 -3.88
CA LYS A 62 4.30 -10.67 -2.77
C LYS A 62 5.03 -10.24 -1.51
N PHE A 63 4.29 -9.70 -0.54
CA PHE A 63 4.90 -9.14 0.66
C PHE A 63 5.62 -10.20 1.51
N ALA A 64 5.16 -11.44 1.46
CA ALA A 64 5.80 -12.59 2.11
C ALA A 64 7.23 -12.88 1.58
N GLU A 65 7.61 -12.35 0.41
CA GLU A 65 8.94 -12.50 -0.16
C GLU A 65 9.88 -11.34 0.23
N HIS A 66 9.44 -10.48 1.16
CA HIS A 66 10.17 -9.32 1.64
C HIS A 66 10.32 -9.33 3.16
N THR A 67 11.36 -8.65 3.64
CA THR A 67 11.66 -8.55 5.08
C THR A 67 10.48 -8.00 5.87
N GLY A 68 10.05 -8.75 6.89
CA GLY A 68 8.93 -8.36 7.76
C GLY A 68 7.55 -8.56 7.14
N GLU A 69 7.46 -9.35 6.06
CA GLU A 69 6.20 -9.68 5.38
C GLU A 69 5.37 -8.44 5.07
N ARG A 70 5.96 -7.50 4.32
CA ARG A 70 5.36 -6.19 4.07
C ARG A 70 5.72 -5.64 2.70
N CYS A 71 5.04 -4.58 2.29
CA CYS A 71 5.42 -3.80 1.12
C CYS A 71 6.87 -3.29 1.26
N PRO A 72 7.73 -3.49 0.25
CA PRO A 72 9.11 -2.97 0.27
C PRO A 72 9.20 -1.45 0.43
N MET A 73 8.17 -0.73 0.01
CA MET A 73 8.11 0.74 0.08
C MET A 73 7.65 1.26 1.45
N LEU A 74 7.31 0.37 2.39
CA LEU A 74 6.92 0.75 3.74
C LEU A 74 8.15 1.04 4.60
N GLU A 75 8.24 2.28 5.11
CA GLU A 75 9.03 2.59 6.29
C GLU A 75 8.27 2.11 7.52
N ASP A 76 8.85 1.19 8.26
CA ASP A 76 8.17 0.45 9.31
C ASP A 76 7.94 1.32 10.55
N THR A 77 8.97 2.05 10.94
CA THR A 77 8.97 2.83 12.18
C THR A 77 7.94 3.95 12.13
N THR A 78 7.77 4.58 10.98
CA THR A 78 6.86 5.72 10.81
C THR A 78 5.56 5.35 10.11
N SER A 79 5.42 4.11 9.65
CA SER A 79 4.35 3.66 8.76
C SER A 79 4.26 4.46 7.45
N ALA A 80 5.34 5.13 7.04
CA ALA A 80 5.35 5.97 5.86
C ALA A 80 5.50 5.14 4.58
N CYS A 81 4.71 5.46 3.54
CA CYS A 81 4.98 4.97 2.20
C CYS A 81 6.02 5.88 1.55
N ARG A 82 7.20 5.33 1.20
CA ARG A 82 8.30 6.10 0.60
C ARG A 82 7.99 6.62 -0.81
N ILE A 83 6.94 6.09 -1.45
CA ILE A 83 6.45 6.49 -2.77
C ILE A 83 5.00 7.02 -2.71
N TYR A 84 4.60 7.66 -1.61
CA TYR A 84 3.18 7.99 -1.37
C TYR A 84 2.50 8.74 -2.54
N GLN A 85 3.22 9.67 -3.18
CA GLN A 85 2.70 10.45 -4.31
C GLN A 85 2.57 9.61 -5.59
N ASP A 86 3.48 8.65 -5.78
CA ASP A 86 3.55 7.81 -6.96
C ASP A 86 2.97 6.40 -6.75
N ARG A 87 2.15 6.24 -5.71
CA ARG A 87 1.51 4.97 -5.36
C ARG A 87 0.88 4.33 -6.59
N PRO A 88 1.03 3.00 -6.77
CA PRO A 88 0.26 2.26 -7.75
C PRO A 88 -1.24 2.50 -7.57
N GLN A 89 -1.99 2.42 -8.65
CA GLN A 89 -3.42 2.65 -8.70
C GLN A 89 -4.16 1.82 -7.66
N ARG A 90 -3.79 0.54 -7.50
CA ARG A 90 -4.36 -0.31 -6.45
C ARG A 90 -4.18 0.32 -5.07
N CYS A 91 -2.98 0.75 -4.70
CA CYS A 91 -2.70 1.42 -3.43
C CYS A 91 -3.47 2.72 -3.21
N ARG A 92 -3.95 3.40 -4.26
CA ARG A 92 -4.80 4.60 -4.16
C ARG A 92 -6.25 4.26 -3.84
N ILE A 93 -6.69 3.06 -4.22
CA ILE A 93 -8.04 2.55 -4.01
C ILE A 93 -8.13 1.79 -2.66
N PHE A 94 -6.99 1.49 -2.01
CA PHE A 94 -6.99 0.78 -0.74
C PHE A 94 -7.47 1.66 0.44
N PRO A 95 -8.20 1.06 1.39
CA PRO A 95 -8.48 -0.36 1.47
C PRO A 95 -9.73 -0.79 0.67
N GLU A 96 -9.59 -1.85 -0.14
CA GLU A 96 -10.69 -2.39 -0.98
C GLU A 96 -11.81 -3.04 -0.17
N ARG A 97 -11.52 -3.35 1.10
CA ARG A 97 -12.47 -3.86 2.11
C ARG A 97 -12.16 -3.22 3.46
N PRO A 98 -13.15 -3.13 4.37
CA PRO A 98 -12.91 -2.80 5.76
C PRO A 98 -11.72 -3.56 6.33
N THR A 99 -10.73 -2.83 6.80
CA THR A 99 -9.52 -3.36 7.45
C THR A 99 -9.62 -2.97 8.91
N PRO A 100 -9.74 -3.94 9.84
CA PRO A 100 -9.81 -3.64 11.27
C PRO A 100 -8.68 -2.70 11.69
N GLY A 101 -9.02 -1.61 12.37
CA GLY A 101 -8.06 -0.59 12.77
C GLY A 101 -7.72 0.46 11.69
N CYS A 102 -8.45 0.53 10.57
CA CYS A 102 -8.27 1.58 9.57
C CYS A 102 -9.55 2.39 9.32
N ALA A 103 -9.56 3.65 9.73
CA ALA A 103 -10.74 4.54 9.68
C ALA A 103 -11.26 4.81 8.25
N ILE A 104 -10.39 4.82 7.22
CA ILE A 104 -10.83 5.00 5.81
C ILE A 104 -11.56 3.76 5.27
N SER A 105 -11.48 2.63 5.97
CA SER A 105 -11.97 1.35 5.47
C SER A 105 -13.48 1.15 5.56
N GLY A 106 -14.23 2.16 6.04
CA GLY A 106 -15.69 2.16 5.97
C GLY A 106 -16.39 1.35 7.06
N LEU A 107 -15.77 1.20 8.24
CA LEU A 107 -16.54 0.87 9.44
C LEU A 107 -16.95 2.18 10.11
N GLU A 108 -18.16 2.64 9.82
CA GLU A 108 -18.94 3.30 10.87
C GLU A 108 -19.09 2.25 11.98
N GLU A 109 -18.52 2.52 13.16
CA GLU A 109 -18.82 1.69 14.32
C GLU A 109 -20.34 1.69 14.51
N PRO A 110 -21.02 0.53 14.65
CA PRO A 110 -22.42 0.54 15.01
C PRO A 110 -22.54 1.19 16.40
N THR A 111 -23.02 2.43 16.44
CA THR A 111 -23.47 3.08 17.67
C THR A 111 -24.56 2.21 18.26
N THR A 112 -24.21 1.43 19.27
CA THR A 112 -25.17 0.71 20.09
C THR A 112 -25.48 1.63 21.26
N ASP A 113 -26.67 2.24 21.23
CA ASP A 113 -27.33 2.84 22.39
C ASP A 113 -27.89 1.72 23.29
#